data_AF-A0A2U3MYH8-F1
#
_entry.id   AF-A0A2U3MYH8-F1
#
_cell.length_a   1.000
_cell.length_b   1.000
_cell.length_c   1.000
_cell.angle_alpha   90.00
_cell.angle_beta   90.00
_cell.angle_gamma   90.00
#
_symmetry.space_group_name_H-M   'P 1'
#
loop_
_entity.id
_entity.type
_entity.pdbx_description
1 polymer ?
#
loop_
_entity_poly.entity_id
_entity_poly.type
_entity_poly.pdbx_seq_one_letter_code
_entity_poly.pdbx_strand_id
1 'polypeptide(L)'
;MNEQKLISKIQTAYDEVLEEIPVIIKLPGFQTISSFTDEQKQYLSDLVQNQVNLLIKITLIDQYDQEIEISDPEPENSPFNVEQLSSYKIQRLTFNFNEASVWILLYFQDEIKLIAETETVKTPSKRSI
;
A
#
# COMPACT_ATOMS: atom_id res chain seq x y z
N MET A 1 -18.60 21.36 30.00
CA MET A 1 -17.14 21.51 30.20
C MET A 1 -16.33 20.23 29.95
N ASN A 2 -16.93 19.02 29.99
CA ASN A 2 -16.20 17.75 29.76
C ASN A 2 -16.18 17.33 28.27
N GLU A 3 -17.26 17.61 27.55
CA GLU A 3 -17.43 17.26 26.14
C GLU A 3 -16.49 18.04 25.20
N GLN A 4 -16.32 19.35 25.41
CA GLN A 4 -15.37 20.16 24.65
C GLN A 4 -13.91 19.71 24.84
N LYS A 5 -13.54 19.24 26.05
CA LYS A 5 -12.21 18.66 26.31
C LYS A 5 -12.02 17.30 25.64
N LEU A 6 -13.09 16.52 25.50
CA LEU A 6 -13.06 15.25 24.78
C LEU A 6 -12.90 15.50 23.28
N ILE A 7 -13.67 16.44 22.72
CA ILE A 7 -13.60 16.84 21.31
C ILE A 7 -12.19 17.34 20.97
N SER A 8 -11.60 18.20 21.79
CA SER A 8 -10.23 18.70 21.54
C SER A 8 -9.19 17.59 21.55
N LYS A 9 -9.31 16.60 22.46
CA LYS A 9 -8.39 15.46 22.51
C LYS A 9 -8.51 14.55 21.28
N ILE A 10 -9.74 14.34 20.81
CA ILE A 10 -9.99 13.56 19.59
C ILE A 10 -9.38 14.30 18.39
N GLN A 11 -9.60 15.60 18.27
CA GLN A 11 -9.02 16.40 17.19
C GLN A 11 -7.50 16.33 17.17
N THR A 12 -6.84 16.53 18.33
CA THR A 12 -5.38 16.41 18.43
C THR A 12 -4.88 15.02 18.05
N ALA A 13 -5.54 13.95 18.53
CA ALA A 13 -5.15 12.60 18.15
C ALA A 13 -5.36 12.32 16.65
N TYR A 14 -6.40 12.90 16.03
CA TYR A 14 -6.60 12.81 14.59
C TYR A 14 -5.55 13.58 13.81
N ASP A 15 -5.21 14.80 14.24
CA ASP A 15 -4.20 15.62 13.59
C ASP A 15 -2.81 14.95 13.67
N GLU A 16 -2.47 14.35 14.82
CA GLU A 16 -1.26 13.54 15.00
C GLU A 16 -1.23 12.34 14.04
N VAL A 17 -2.34 11.61 13.90
CA VAL A 17 -2.45 10.48 12.95
C VAL A 17 -2.39 10.95 11.50
N LEU A 18 -2.94 12.13 11.18
CA LEU A 18 -2.90 12.71 9.83
C LEU A 18 -1.50 13.19 9.44
N GLU A 19 -0.73 13.75 10.38
CA GLU A 19 0.67 14.13 10.17
C GLU A 19 1.57 12.92 9.86
N GLU A 20 1.20 11.74 10.34
CA GLU A 20 1.91 10.49 10.07
C GLU A 20 1.56 9.85 8.71
N ILE A 21 0.56 10.36 7.97
CA ILE A 21 0.21 9.81 6.65
C ILE A 21 1.22 10.33 5.61
N PRO A 22 2.04 9.46 5.00
CA PRO A 22 3.00 9.89 4.00
C PRO A 22 2.28 10.48 2.77
N VAL A 23 2.82 11.60 2.27
CA VAL A 23 2.28 12.27 1.08
C VAL A 23 2.41 11.35 -0.13
N ILE A 24 1.33 11.20 -0.89
CA ILE A 24 1.33 10.40 -2.13
C ILE A 24 1.94 11.23 -3.25
N ILE A 25 3.12 10.82 -3.73
CA ILE A 25 3.81 11.46 -4.85
C ILE A 25 3.50 10.71 -6.15
N LYS A 26 3.15 11.46 -7.20
CA LYS A 26 2.87 10.88 -8.52
C LYS A 26 4.17 10.43 -9.18
N LEU A 27 4.30 9.12 -9.35
CA LEU A 27 5.40 8.52 -10.11
C LEU A 27 5.08 8.46 -11.62
N PRO A 28 5.98 8.94 -12.50
CA PRO A 28 5.80 8.84 -13.95
C PRO A 28 5.89 7.39 -14.45
N GLY A 29 4.81 6.89 -15.07
CA GLY A 29 4.84 5.60 -15.77
C GLY A 29 5.57 5.70 -17.10
N PHE A 30 6.23 4.61 -17.52
CA PHE A 30 6.94 4.47 -18.81
C PHE A 30 8.02 5.53 -19.09
N GLN A 31 8.50 6.22 -18.05
CA GLN A 31 9.67 7.10 -18.11
C GLN A 31 10.82 6.44 -17.36
N THR A 32 12.04 6.70 -17.82
CA THR A 32 13.24 6.15 -17.18
C THR A 32 13.40 6.76 -15.80
N ILE A 33 13.75 5.95 -14.79
CA ILE A 33 13.92 6.41 -13.40
C ILE A 33 14.99 7.52 -13.30
N SER A 34 15.98 7.54 -14.19
CA SER A 34 16.95 8.63 -14.30
C SER A 34 16.34 10.01 -14.55
N SER A 35 15.15 10.11 -15.16
CA SER A 35 14.47 11.38 -15.42
C SER A 35 13.56 11.84 -14.28
N PHE A 36 13.50 11.08 -13.18
CA PHE A 36 12.70 11.43 -12.02
C PHE A 36 13.36 12.56 -11.23
N THR A 37 12.56 13.37 -10.56
CA THR A 37 13.05 14.31 -9.55
C THR A 37 13.61 13.55 -8.35
N ASP A 38 14.47 14.21 -7.57
CA ASP A 38 15.01 13.60 -6.34
C ASP A 38 13.90 13.18 -5.38
N GLU A 39 12.83 13.97 -5.29
CA GLU A 39 11.64 13.67 -4.49
C GLU A 39 10.94 12.39 -4.97
N GLN A 40 10.79 12.21 -6.29
CA GLN A 40 10.19 11.00 -6.87
C GLN A 40 11.09 9.76 -6.68
N LYS A 41 12.41 9.93 -6.78
CA LYS A 41 13.37 8.86 -6.50
C LYS A 41 13.32 8.44 -5.03
N GLN A 42 13.26 9.40 -4.11
CA GLN A 42 13.12 9.11 -2.69
C GLN A 42 11.82 8.37 -2.42
N TYR A 43 10.69 8.86 -2.95
CA TYR A 43 9.40 8.19 -2.79
C TYR A 43 9.41 6.76 -3.33
N LEU A 44 10.02 6.52 -4.50
CA LEU A 44 10.17 5.17 -5.04
C LEU A 44 11.04 4.28 -4.14
N SER A 45 12.12 4.81 -3.57
CA SER A 45 12.95 4.09 -2.59
C SER A 45 12.12 3.67 -1.37
N ASP A 46 11.32 4.58 -0.84
CA ASP A 46 10.49 4.32 0.34
C ASP A 46 9.41 3.27 0.04
N LEU A 47 8.78 3.33 -1.14
CA LEU A 47 7.82 2.32 -1.60
C LEU A 47 8.45 0.93 -1.69
N VAL A 48 9.65 0.83 -2.25
CA VAL A 48 10.35 -0.45 -2.39
C VAL A 48 10.75 -1.02 -1.03
N GLN A 49 11.29 -0.18 -0.14
CA GLN A 49 11.67 -0.61 1.21
C GLN A 49 10.46 -1.08 2.04
N ASN A 50 9.28 -0.52 1.78
CA ASN A 50 8.05 -0.86 2.50
C ASN A 50 7.10 -1.74 1.70
N GLN A 51 7.53 -2.31 0.56
CA GLN A 51 6.59 -2.94 -0.38
C GLN A 51 5.80 -4.10 0.23
N VAL A 52 6.39 -4.86 1.16
CA VAL A 52 5.72 -5.93 1.92
C VAL A 52 4.67 -5.38 2.87
N ASN A 53 5.03 -4.35 3.64
CA ASN A 53 4.11 -3.72 4.59
C ASN A 53 2.93 -3.05 3.88
N LEU A 54 3.19 -2.48 2.71
CA LEU A 54 2.19 -1.83 1.86
C LEU A 54 1.45 -2.84 0.97
N LEU A 55 1.87 -4.11 0.96
CA LEU A 55 1.33 -5.18 0.12
C LEU A 55 1.29 -4.76 -1.36
N ILE A 56 2.35 -4.11 -1.83
CA ILE A 56 2.50 -3.67 -3.22
C ILE A 56 3.58 -4.47 -3.92
N LYS A 57 3.42 -4.61 -5.23
CA LYS A 57 4.41 -5.15 -6.16
C LYS A 57 4.72 -4.08 -7.20
N ILE A 58 6.01 -3.93 -7.49
CA ILE A 58 6.51 -2.94 -8.43
C ILE A 58 7.10 -3.67 -9.62
N THR A 59 6.48 -3.51 -10.79
CA THR A 59 6.99 -4.05 -12.05
C THR A 59 7.69 -2.96 -12.84
N LEU A 60 8.95 -3.22 -13.19
CA LEU A 60 9.75 -2.38 -14.06
C LEU A 60 9.93 -3.04 -15.42
N ILE A 61 10.21 -2.23 -16.43
CA ILE A 61 10.66 -2.70 -17.74
C ILE A 61 12.04 -2.13 -18.04
N ASP A 62 12.89 -2.93 -18.66
CA ASP A 62 14.21 -2.52 -19.12
C ASP A 62 14.17 -1.89 -20.52
N GLN A 63 15.34 -1.62 -21.09
CA GLN A 63 15.48 -1.06 -22.45
C GLN A 63 15.07 -2.02 -23.58
N TYR A 64 14.90 -3.31 -23.28
CA TYR A 64 14.49 -4.36 -24.19
C TYR A 64 13.03 -4.77 -23.98
N ASP A 65 12.26 -3.95 -23.24
CA ASP A 65 10.87 -4.21 -22.84
C ASP A 65 10.69 -5.52 -22.05
N GLN A 66 11.74 -5.99 -21.36
CA GLN A 66 11.64 -7.13 -20.46
C GLN A 66 11.14 -6.68 -19.09
N GLU A 67 10.10 -7.36 -18.59
CA GLU A 67 9.55 -7.11 -17.27
C GLU A 67 10.45 -7.71 -16.18
N ILE A 68 10.75 -6.91 -15.17
CA ILE A 68 11.33 -7.37 -13.91
C ILE A 68 10.41 -6.95 -12.76
N GLU A 69 10.20 -7.84 -11.80
CA GLU A 69 9.50 -7.50 -10.56
C GLU A 69 10.56 -7.21 -9.48
N ILE A 70 10.39 -6.09 -8.78
CA ILE A 70 11.24 -5.79 -7.63
C ILE A 70 10.91 -6.82 -6.55
N SER A 71 11.82 -7.78 -6.37
CA SER A 71 11.73 -8.76 -5.30
C SER A 71 12.06 -8.12 -3.95
N ASP A 72 11.64 -8.77 -2.88
CA ASP A 72 11.82 -8.29 -1.52
C ASP A 72 13.27 -7.85 -1.26
N PRO A 73 13.55 -6.56 -0.98
CA PRO A 73 14.89 -6.17 -0.59
C PRO A 73 15.18 -6.83 0.75
N GLU A 74 16.13 -7.78 0.78
CA GLU A 74 16.58 -8.34 2.05
C GLU A 74 17.02 -7.18 2.97
N PRO A 75 16.35 -6.98 4.12
CA PRO A 75 16.56 -5.80 4.96
C PRO A 75 18.00 -5.69 5.49
N GLU A 76 18.77 -6.78 5.44
CA GLU A 76 20.11 -6.88 6.01
C GLU A 76 21.26 -6.76 4.99
N ASN A 77 21.03 -6.90 3.68
CA ASN A 77 22.15 -7.11 2.74
C ASN A 77 22.33 -6.08 1.61
N SER A 78 21.37 -5.20 1.34
CA SER A 78 21.64 -3.99 0.55
C SER A 78 20.45 -3.04 0.62
N PRO A 79 20.64 -1.77 1.03
CA PRO A 79 19.59 -0.79 0.81
C PRO A 79 19.32 -0.74 -0.69
N PHE A 80 18.05 -0.95 -1.06
CA PHE A 80 17.61 -0.80 -2.43
C PHE A 80 18.11 0.54 -2.98
N ASN A 81 18.94 0.48 -4.03
CA ASN A 81 19.54 1.67 -4.62
C ASN A 81 18.84 2.00 -5.94
N VAL A 82 17.94 2.99 -5.89
CA VAL A 82 17.20 3.51 -7.06
C VAL A 82 18.12 3.87 -8.23
N GLU A 83 19.36 4.29 -7.97
CA GLU A 83 20.31 4.66 -9.02
C GLU A 83 20.75 3.46 -9.89
N GLN A 84 20.73 2.24 -9.33
CA GLN A 84 20.99 1.02 -10.09
C GLN A 84 19.90 0.72 -11.13
N LEU A 85 18.72 1.33 -10.96
CA LEU A 85 17.57 1.15 -11.85
C LEU A 85 17.34 2.35 -12.77
N SER A 86 18.31 3.26 -12.87
CA SER A 86 18.22 4.50 -13.66
C SER A 86 17.77 4.31 -15.13
N SER A 87 18.10 3.17 -15.75
CA SER A 87 17.71 2.80 -17.11
C SER A 87 16.33 2.15 -17.23
N TYR A 88 15.74 1.70 -16.13
CA TYR A 88 14.44 1.05 -16.09
C TYR A 88 13.30 2.06 -16.05
N LYS A 89 12.11 1.61 -16.42
CA LYS A 89 10.86 2.40 -16.36
C LYS A 89 9.86 1.68 -15.48
N ILE A 90 9.06 2.44 -14.73
CA ILE A 90 7.92 1.87 -14.01
C ILE A 90 6.83 1.51 -15.02
N GLN A 91 6.49 0.23 -15.09
CA GLN A 91 5.38 -0.24 -15.92
C GLN A 91 4.07 -0.22 -15.13
N ARG A 92 4.08 -0.78 -13.92
CA ARG A 92 2.90 -0.85 -13.03
C ARG A 92 3.29 -0.98 -11.57
N LEU A 93 2.41 -0.44 -10.73
CA LEU A 93 2.33 -0.70 -9.29
C LEU A 93 1.04 -1.48 -9.07
N THR A 94 1.12 -2.65 -8.44
CA THR A 94 -0.04 -3.50 -8.20
C THR A 94 -0.17 -3.84 -6.73
N PHE A 95 -1.40 -3.91 -6.24
CA PHE A 95 -1.66 -4.37 -4.89
C PHE A 95 -1.70 -5.90 -4.87
N ASN A 96 -0.96 -6.52 -3.96
CA ASN A 96 -0.94 -7.95 -3.76
C ASN A 96 -2.18 -8.39 -3.00
N PHE A 97 -3.28 -8.52 -3.73
CA PHE A 97 -4.57 -8.90 -3.17
C PHE A 97 -4.53 -10.25 -2.42
N ASN A 98 -3.70 -11.19 -2.89
CA ASN A 98 -3.60 -12.51 -2.27
C ASN A 98 -2.95 -12.41 -0.88
N GLU A 99 -1.80 -11.73 -0.76
CA GLU A 99 -1.15 -11.52 0.52
C GLU A 99 -2.01 -10.66 1.45
N ALA A 100 -2.66 -9.63 0.91
CA ALA A 100 -3.60 -8.81 1.68
C ALA A 100 -4.76 -9.63 2.23
N SER A 101 -5.34 -10.52 1.42
CA SER A 101 -6.44 -11.38 1.86
C SER A 101 -5.99 -12.35 2.96
N VAL A 102 -4.79 -12.91 2.84
CA VAL A 102 -4.21 -13.77 3.88
C VAL A 102 -3.98 -12.97 5.17
N TRP A 103 -3.39 -11.79 5.07
CA TRP A 103 -3.16 -10.91 6.21
C TRP A 103 -4.47 -10.54 6.91
N ILE A 104 -5.48 -10.10 6.15
CA ILE A 104 -6.82 -9.80 6.65
C ILE A 104 -7.43 -11.01 7.36
N LEU A 105 -7.37 -12.19 6.75
CA LEU A 105 -7.91 -13.43 7.34
C LEU A 105 -7.19 -13.84 8.63
N LEU A 106 -5.88 -13.60 8.74
CA LEU A 106 -5.10 -13.96 9.93
C LEU A 106 -5.36 -13.01 11.09
N TYR A 107 -5.45 -11.70 10.83
CA TYR A 107 -5.50 -10.69 11.88
C TYR A 107 -6.92 -10.24 12.25
N PHE A 108 -7.89 -10.40 11.34
CA PHE A 108 -9.28 -9.94 11.52
C PHE A 108 -10.29 -11.08 11.40
N GLN A 109 -9.86 -12.31 11.68
CA GLN A 109 -10.68 -13.51 11.47
C GLN A 109 -12.03 -13.41 12.20
N ASP A 110 -12.03 -12.91 13.44
CA ASP A 110 -13.21 -12.89 14.29
C ASP A 110 -14.17 -11.75 13.89
N GLU A 111 -13.65 -10.60 13.49
CA GLU A 111 -14.42 -9.51 12.90
C GLU A 111 -15.08 -9.95 11.58
N ILE A 112 -14.35 -10.68 10.74
CA ILE A 112 -14.89 -11.23 9.48
C ILE A 112 -16.01 -12.24 9.76
N LYS A 113 -15.86 -13.12 10.75
CA LYS A 113 -16.93 -14.05 11.17
C LYS A 113 -18.17 -13.28 11.62
N LEU A 114 -18.00 -12.26 12.46
CA LEU A 114 -19.10 -11.44 12.98
C LEU A 114 -19.86 -10.75 11.83
N ILE A 115 -19.15 -10.22 10.84
CA ILE A 115 -19.74 -9.59 9.66
C ILE A 115 -20.49 -10.63 8.81
N ALA A 116 -19.87 -11.76 8.52
CA ALA A 116 -20.48 -12.82 7.72
C ALA A 116 -21.77 -13.35 8.37
N GLU A 117 -21.76 -13.57 9.68
CA GLU A 117 -22.93 -14.01 10.44
C GLU A 117 -24.04 -12.94 10.45
N THR A 118 -23.70 -11.66 10.58
CA THR A 118 -24.70 -10.57 10.58
C THR A 118 -25.30 -10.29 9.20
N GLU A 119 -24.58 -10.54 8.10
CA GLU A 119 -25.14 -10.43 6.74
C GLU A 119 -26.10 -11.58 6.39
N THR A 120 -25.86 -12.80 6.90
CA THR A 120 -26.78 -13.94 6.70
C THR A 120 -28.14 -13.77 7.38
N VAL A 121 -28.25 -12.90 8.40
CA VAL A 121 -29.51 -12.61 9.10
C VAL A 121 -30.40 -11.61 8.32
N LYS A 122 -29.87 -10.87 7.34
CA LYS A 122 -30.59 -9.79 6.64
C LYS A 122 -31.26 -10.17 5.31
N THR A 123 -31.19 -11.42 4.85
CA THR A 123 -31.90 -11.84 3.63
C THR A 123 -33.18 -12.62 3.97
N PRO A 124 -34.37 -11.97 4.05
CA PRO A 124 -35.62 -12.71 3.99
C PRO A 124 -35.74 -13.31 2.58
N SER A 125 -35.68 -14.64 2.51
CA SER A 125 -36.02 -15.41 1.32
C SER A 125 -37.46 -15.09 0.90
N LYS A 126 -37.64 -14.21 -0.09
CA LYS A 126 -38.89 -14.13 -0.83
C LYS A 126 -38.94 -15.33 -1.78
N ARG A 127 -39.40 -16.48 -1.28
CA ARG A 127 -40.09 -17.45 -2.14
C ARG A 127 -41.49 -16.92 -2.40
N SER A 128 -41.69 -16.32 -3.57
CA SER A 128 -43.02 -16.18 -4.14
C SER A 128 -43.36 -17.44 -4.93
N ILE A 129 -44.52 -17.99 -4.59
CA ILE A 129 -45.20 -19.15 -5.15
C ILE A 129 -45.55 -18.89 -6.62
#